data_AF-A0A0S8HYB5-F1
#
_entry.id   AF-A0A0S8HYB5-F1
#
_cell.length_a   1.000
_cell.length_b   1.000
_cell.length_c   1.000
_cell.angle_alpha   90.00
_cell.angle_beta   90.00
_cell.angle_gamma   90.00
#
_symmetry.space_group_name_H-M   'P 1'
#
loop_
_entity.id
_entity.type
_entity.pdbx_description
1 polymer ?
#
loop_
_entity_poly.entity_id
_entity_poly.type
_entity_poly.pdbx_seq_one_letter_code
_entity_poly.pdbx_strand_id
1 'polypeptide(L)' 'MTANYKISYVVRGGDHPGAIVNTDQRPLVGDRVKLGEREFTVLEVIDLIPPRGDFHYLHVTIQLAKN' A
#
# COMPACT_ATOMS: atom_id res chain seq x y z
N MET A 1 -6.51 -20.59 -4.90
CA MET A 1 -6.95 -19.62 -3.88
C MET A 1 -6.27 -18.31 -4.22
N THR A 2 -6.98 -17.17 -4.12
CA THR A 2 -6.43 -15.86 -4.48
C THR A 2 -5.89 -15.19 -3.23
N ALA A 3 -4.63 -14.71 -3.28
CA ALA A 3 -4.01 -14.02 -2.16
C ALA A 3 -4.84 -12.79 -1.74
N ASN A 4 -4.97 -12.55 -0.44
CA ASN A 4 -5.65 -11.40 0.14
C ASN A 4 -4.62 -10.52 0.88
N TYR A 5 -4.38 -9.33 0.36
CA TYR A 5 -3.47 -8.36 0.92
C TYR A 5 -4.25 -7.29 1.67
N LYS A 6 -3.99 -7.17 2.98
CA LYS A 6 -4.41 -6.04 3.80
C LYS A 6 -3.26 -5.06 3.93
N ILE A 7 -3.38 -3.94 3.24
CA ILE A 7 -2.31 -2.95 3.07
C ILE A 7 -2.56 -1.76 3.99
N SER A 8 -1.57 -1.38 4.77
CA SER A 8 -1.51 -0.12 5.51
C SER A 8 -0.64 0.87 4.75
N TYR A 9 -1.27 1.75 3.97
CA TYR A 9 -0.61 2.84 3.26
C TYR A 9 -0.23 3.97 4.21
N VAL A 10 1.05 4.33 4.24
CA VAL A 10 1.58 5.45 5.02
C VAL A 10 2.16 6.49 4.07
N VAL A 11 1.66 7.73 4.16
CA VAL A 11 2.08 8.83 3.29
C VAL A 11 3.34 9.49 3.85
N ARG A 12 4.43 9.44 3.09
CA ARG A 12 5.68 10.12 3.41
C ARG A 12 5.54 11.61 3.17
N GLY A 13 5.75 12.40 4.22
CA GLY A 13 5.94 13.85 4.14
C GLY A 13 4.68 14.67 3.81
N GLY A 14 3.48 14.20 4.16
CA GLY A 14 2.24 14.95 3.95
C GLY A 14 1.21 14.78 5.08
N ASP A 15 0.24 15.71 5.13
CA ASP A 15 -0.90 15.72 6.08
C ASP A 15 -2.02 14.72 5.72
N HIS A 16 -1.85 13.94 4.64
CA HIS A 16 -2.91 13.02 4.23
C HIS A 16 -2.97 11.85 5.22
N PRO A 17 -4.14 11.57 5.83
CA PRO A 17 -4.29 10.40 6.69
C PRO A 17 -4.05 9.16 5.81
N GLY A 18 -3.15 8.27 6.21
CA GLY A 18 -2.93 7.01 5.49
C GLY A 18 -4.22 6.21 5.28
N ALA A 19 -4.14 5.10 4.57
CA ALA A 19 -5.32 4.28 4.28
C ALA A 19 -5.06 2.81 4.57
N ILE A 20 -6.07 2.09 5.04
CA ILE A 20 -6.05 0.63 5.07
C ILE A 20 -6.93 0.12 3.94
N VAL A 21 -6.37 -0.68 3.04
CA VAL A 21 -7.05 -1.18 1.84
C VAL A 21 -6.86 -2.69 1.72
N ASN A 22 -7.92 -3.40 1.32
CA ASN A 22 -7.83 -4.80 0.94
C ASN A 22 -7.73 -4.91 -0.59
N THR A 23 -6.83 -5.75 -1.08
CA THR A 23 -6.67 -6.02 -2.51
C THR A 23 -6.20 -7.46 -2.73
N ASP A 24 -6.44 -7.96 -3.93
CA ASP A 24 -5.99 -9.26 -4.43
C ASP A 24 -4.60 -9.21 -5.07
N GLN A 25 -4.03 -8.01 -5.26
CA GLN A 25 -2.74 -7.79 -5.89
C GLN A 25 -1.72 -7.21 -4.91
N ARG A 26 -0.50 -7.76 -4.89
CA ARG A 26 0.60 -7.19 -4.10
C ARG A 26 1.10 -5.91 -4.79
N PRO A 27 1.12 -4.76 -4.11
CA PRO A 27 1.73 -3.55 -4.67
C PRO A 27 3.23 -3.73 -4.81
N LEU A 28 3.80 -3.07 -5.80
CA LEU A 28 5.22 -3.05 -6.10
C LEU A 28 5.78 -1.63 -5.97
N VAL A 29 7.07 -1.53 -5.66
CA VAL A 29 7.76 -0.22 -5.65
C VAL A 29 7.70 0.39 -7.05
N GLY A 30 7.29 1.65 -7.12
CA GLY A 30 7.04 2.38 -8.36
C GLY A 30 5.58 2.40 -8.81
N ASP A 31 4.72 1.54 -8.26
CA ASP A 31 3.29 1.53 -8.60
C ASP A 31 2.61 2.86 -8.26
N ARG A 32 1.60 3.21 -9.06
CA ARG A 32 0.71 4.32 -8.80
C ARG A 32 -0.53 3.83 -8.07
N VAL A 33 -0.80 4.44 -6.91
CA VAL A 33 -1.95 4.12 -6.06
C VAL A 33 -2.79 5.37 -5.84
N LYS A 34 -4.08 5.23 -6.08
CA LYS A 34 -5.05 6.31 -5.89
C LYS A 34 -5.72 6.16 -4.53
N LEU A 35 -5.55 7.14 -3.65
CA LEU A 35 -6.27 7.23 -2.38
C LEU A 35 -7.19 8.46 -2.43
N GLY A 36 -8.50 8.22 -2.49
CA GLY A 36 -9.48 9.27 -2.74
C GLY A 36 -9.25 9.91 -4.10
N GLU A 37 -9.02 11.22 -4.12
CA GLU A 37 -8.80 12.00 -5.36
C GLU A 37 -7.32 12.19 -5.70
N ARG A 38 -6.40 11.71 -4.85
CA ARG A 38 -4.96 11.94 -5.03
C ARG A 38 -4.26 10.65 -5.47
N GLU A 39 -3.24 10.83 -6.29
CA GLU A 39 -2.34 9.75 -6.69
C GLU A 39 -1.03 9.80 -5.92
N PHE A 40 -0.51 8.62 -5.62
CA PHE A 40 0.72 8.43 -4.89
C PHE A 40 1.57 7.37 -5.59
N THR A 41 2.88 7.44 -5.39
CA THR A 41 3.84 6.44 -5.85
C THR A 41 4.28 5.59 -4.68
N VAL A 42 4.28 4.27 -4.85
CA VAL A 42 4.82 3.32 -3.88
C VAL A 42 6.33 3.45 -3.82
N LEU A 43 6.85 3.68 -2.62
CA LEU A 43 8.28 3.78 -2.36
C LEU A 43 8.85 2.51 -1.72
N GLU A 44 8.04 1.82 -0.92
CA GLU A 44 8.48 0.68 -0.13
C GLU A 44 7.30 -0.24 0.20
N VAL A 45 7.54 -1.55 0.22
CA VAL A 45 6.56 -2.58 0.56
C VAL A 45 7.20 -3.57 1.53
N ILE A 46 6.67 -3.65 2.75
CA ILE A 46 7.17 -4.51 3.82
C ILE A 46 6.04 -5.43 4.30
N ASP A 47 6.33 -6.73 4.45
CA ASP A 47 5.43 -7.64 5.18
C ASP A 47 5.53 -7.33 6.69
N LEU A 48 4.43 -6.85 7.29
CA LEU A 48 4.39 -6.48 8.71
C LEU A 48 4.48 -7.69 9.63
N ILE A 49 3.89 -8.80 9.20
CA ILE A 49 3.95 -10.10 9.87
C ILE A 49 4.10 -11.20 8.82
N PRO A 50 4.64 -12.37 9.19
CA PRO A 50 4.64 -13.53 8.31
C PRO A 50 3.22 -13.84 7.79
N PRO A 51 3.06 -14.15 6.50
CA PRO A 51 1.78 -14.51 5.92
C PRO A 51 1.13 -15.71 6.63
N ARG A 52 -0.20 -15.70 6.71
CA ARG A 52 -0.98 -16.81 7.28
C ARG A 52 -1.88 -17.40 6.19
N GLY A 53 -1.41 -18.48 5.56
CA GLY A 53 -2.07 -19.00 4.36
C GLY A 53 -2.06 -17.95 3.26
N ASP A 54 -3.24 -17.63 2.72
CA ASP A 54 -3.40 -16.63 1.66
C ASP A 54 -3.53 -15.19 2.18
N PHE A 55 -3.45 -14.96 3.50
CA PHE A 55 -3.58 -13.61 4.09
C PHE A 55 -2.22 -12.96 4.34
N HIS A 56 -2.03 -11.77 3.77
CA HIS A 56 -0.83 -10.97 3.87
C HIS A 56 -1.14 -9.60 4.48
N TYR A 57 -0.29 -9.15 5.41
CA TYR A 57 -0.40 -7.82 6.01
C TYR A 57 0.81 -7.00 5.58
N LEU A 58 0.58 -5.97 4.77
CA LEU A 58 1.63 -5.16 4.19
C LEU A 58 1.64 -3.76 4.79
N HIS A 59 2.82 -3.23 5.07
CA HIS A 59 3.06 -1.80 5.26
C HIS A 59 3.60 -1.26 3.95
N VAL A 60 2.98 -0.20 3.45
CA VAL A 60 3.36 0.39 2.16
C VAL A 60 3.57 1.88 2.32
N THR A 61 4.82 2.31 2.16
CA THR A 61 5.18 3.73 2.19
C THR A 61 4.92 4.32 0.82
N ILE A 62 4.15 5.40 0.75
CA ILE A 62 3.79 6.08 -0.49
C ILE A 62 4.14 7.56 -0.41
N GLN A 63 4.37 8.20 -1.54
CA GLN A 63 4.56 9.65 -1.62
C GLN A 63 3.67 10.24 -2.70
N LEU A 64 3.20 11.47 -2.48
CA LEU A 64 2.39 12.18 -3.47
C LEU A 64 3.07 12.14 -4.85
N ALA A 65 2.32 11.69 -5.85
CA ALA A 65 2.75 11.73 -7.23
C ALA A 65 3.11 13.18 -7.60
N LYS A 66 4.34 13.39 -8.09
CA LYS A 66 4.63 14.62 -8.83
C LYS A 66 4.01 14.47 -10.22
N ASN A 67 3.23 15.46 -10.65
CA ASN A 67 2.80 15.62 -12.04
C ASN A 67 4.01 15.76 -12.96
#